data_AF-A0A2H3DGF3-F1
#
_entry.id   AF-A0A2H3DGF3-F1
#
_cell.length_a   1.000
_cell.length_b   1.000
_cell.length_c   1.000
_cell.angle_alpha   90.00
_cell.angle_beta   90.00
_cell.angle_gamma   90.00
#
_symmetry.space_group_name_H-M   'P 1'
#
loop_
_entity.id
_entity.type
_entity.pdbx_description
1 polymer ?
#
loop_
_entity_poly.entity_id
_entity_poly.type
_entity_poly.pdbx_seq_one_letter_code
_entity_poly.pdbx_strand_id
1 'polypeptide(L)'
;MARTYPGTDIPELTDSQIKDIFRNLDMQFNDAMVRAGGHGIYTGVVAVTLWAVVSRNKFQSPGRPRFLIFIILLLYLLATFDLYNGWAMEIAYTTIPNGKTFWTAFEYTPGTPISLAIGIDAILSMILADATLA
;
A
#
# COMPACT_ATOMS: atom_id res chain seq x y z
N MET A 1 -31.83 -11.77 36.76
CA MET A 1 -30.40 -11.77 37.13
C MET A 1 -29.58 -11.62 35.86
N ALA A 2 -29.02 -10.43 35.64
CA ALA A 2 -28.23 -10.12 34.47
C ALA A 2 -26.86 -10.82 34.57
N ARG A 3 -26.46 -11.53 33.52
CA ARG A 3 -25.12 -12.11 33.42
C ARG A 3 -24.14 -10.95 33.21
N THR A 4 -23.39 -10.62 34.24
CA THR A 4 -22.23 -9.74 34.13
C THR A 4 -21.13 -10.54 33.44
N TYR A 5 -20.92 -10.29 32.14
CA TYR A 5 -19.75 -10.82 31.44
C TYR A 5 -18.51 -10.09 31.98
N PRO A 6 -17.45 -10.82 32.38
CA PRO A 6 -16.21 -10.19 32.82
C PRO A 6 -15.66 -9.34 31.66
N GLY A 7 -15.28 -8.11 32.00
CA GLY A 7 -14.94 -7.02 31.08
C GLY A 7 -14.11 -7.47 29.90
N THR A 8 -14.70 -7.33 28.72
CA THR A 8 -13.97 -7.24 27.46
C THR A 8 -13.61 -5.76 27.32
N ASP A 9 -12.36 -5.43 27.01
CA ASP A 9 -11.83 -4.07 26.80
C ASP A 9 -12.42 -3.39 25.54
N ILE A 10 -13.74 -3.43 25.39
CA ILE A 10 -14.49 -2.81 24.31
C ILE A 10 -15.34 -1.72 24.96
N PRO A 11 -15.08 -0.43 24.68
CA PRO A 11 -15.92 0.63 25.18
C PRO A 11 -17.36 0.41 24.70
N GLU A 12 -18.33 0.73 25.56
CA GLU A 12 -19.74 0.70 25.19
C GLU A 12 -19.97 1.82 24.16
N LEU A 13 -20.10 1.44 22.88
CA LEU A 13 -20.24 2.35 21.75
C LEU A 13 -21.72 2.67 21.52
N THR A 14 -22.02 3.95 21.28
CA THR A 14 -23.35 4.37 20.82
C THR A 14 -23.56 4.00 19.35
N ASP A 15 -24.82 3.83 18.92
CA ASP A 15 -25.18 3.54 17.52
C ASP A 15 -24.56 4.53 16.53
N SER A 16 -24.44 5.81 16.91
CA SER A 16 -23.78 6.84 16.11
C SER A 16 -22.28 6.57 15.94
N GLN A 17 -21.59 6.15 17.00
CA GLN A 17 -20.16 5.82 16.96
C GLN A 17 -19.93 4.58 16.11
N ILE A 18 -20.77 3.55 16.26
CA ILE A 18 -20.72 2.34 15.42
C ILE A 18 -20.86 2.71 13.95
N LYS A 19 -21.85 3.54 13.61
CA LYS A 19 -22.08 4.00 12.24
C LYS A 19 -20.88 4.78 11.68
N ASP A 20 -20.27 5.67 12.47
CA ASP A 20 -19.10 6.42 12.03
C ASP A 20 -17.88 5.51 11.79
N ILE A 21 -17.68 4.49 12.63
CA ILE A 21 -16.61 3.50 12.45
C ILE A 21 -16.78 2.73 11.13
N PHE A 22 -17.98 2.22 10.85
CA PHE A 22 -18.26 1.53 9.58
C PHE A 22 -18.05 2.45 8.38
N ARG A 23 -18.48 3.72 8.46
CA ARG A 23 -18.24 4.70 7.40
C ARG A 23 -16.74 4.93 7.18
N ASN A 24 -15.95 5.00 8.24
CA ASN A 24 -14.50 5.16 8.15
C ASN A 24 -13.82 3.96 7.48
N LEU A 25 -14.19 2.74 7.87
CA LEU A 25 -13.67 1.52 7.25
C LEU A 25 -14.05 1.41 5.76
N ASP A 26 -15.30 1.71 5.42
CA ASP A 26 -15.76 1.71 4.03
C ASP A 26 -14.99 2.72 3.16
N MET A 27 -14.75 3.92 3.69
CA MET A 27 -13.92 4.92 3.01
C MET A 27 -12.48 4.44 2.79
N GLN A 28 -11.84 3.85 3.81
CA GLN A 28 -10.47 3.33 3.70
C GLN A 28 -10.36 2.17 2.71
N PHE A 29 -11.31 1.22 2.76
CA PHE A 29 -11.37 0.11 1.83
C PHE A 29 -11.56 0.58 0.38
N ASN A 30 -12.49 1.53 0.15
CA ASN A 30 -12.72 2.09 -1.17
C ASN A 30 -11.48 2.82 -1.72
N ASP A 31 -10.79 3.58 -0.87
CA ASP A 31 -9.54 4.26 -1.22
C ASP A 31 -8.41 3.26 -1.57
N ALA A 32 -8.28 2.18 -0.79
CA ALA A 32 -7.35 1.08 -1.11
C ALA A 32 -7.69 0.38 -2.43
N MET A 33 -8.98 0.16 -2.72
CA MET A 33 -9.44 -0.43 -3.98
C MET A 33 -9.10 0.46 -5.18
N VAL A 34 -9.35 1.77 -5.06
CA VAL A 34 -8.99 2.75 -6.10
C VAL A 34 -7.48 2.77 -6.35
N ARG A 35 -6.67 2.80 -5.28
CA ARG A 35 -5.21 2.72 -5.39
C ARG A 35 -4.74 1.44 -6.08
N ALA A 36 -5.30 0.29 -5.73
CA ALA A 36 -4.97 -0.98 -6.37
C ALA A 36 -5.36 -1.03 -7.85
N GLY A 37 -6.54 -0.50 -8.18
CA GLY A 37 -6.97 -0.35 -9.57
C GLY A 37 -6.01 0.54 -10.38
N GLY A 38 -5.62 1.68 -9.80
CA GLY A 38 -4.61 2.57 -10.38
C GLY A 38 -3.26 1.89 -10.58
N HIS A 39 -2.81 1.10 -9.59
CA HIS A 39 -1.57 0.32 -9.71
C HIS A 39 -1.66 -0.73 -10.81
N GLY A 40 -2.80 -1.39 -11.00
CA GLY A 40 -3.02 -2.31 -12.11
C GLY A 40 -2.87 -1.64 -13.49
N ILE A 41 -3.39 -0.41 -13.64
CA ILE A 41 -3.17 0.40 -14.85
C ILE A 41 -1.68 0.72 -15.01
N TYR A 42 -1.01 1.13 -13.93
CA TYR A 42 0.43 1.42 -13.92
C TYR A 42 1.26 0.19 -14.33
N THR A 43 0.94 -1.01 -13.84
CA THR A 43 1.56 -2.27 -14.26
C THR A 43 1.44 -2.46 -15.77
N GLY A 44 0.26 -2.19 -16.35
CA GLY A 44 0.05 -2.25 -17.79
C GLY A 44 0.96 -1.30 -18.57
N VAL A 45 1.09 -0.05 -18.11
CA VAL A 45 1.98 0.95 -18.71
C VAL A 45 3.45 0.50 -18.63
N VAL A 46 3.88 0.00 -17.47
CA VAL A 46 5.23 -0.53 -17.25
C VAL A 46 5.51 -1.70 -18.20
N ALA A 47 4.56 -2.64 -18.35
CA ALA A 47 4.70 -3.79 -19.23
C ALA A 47 4.87 -3.38 -20.70
N VAL A 48 4.05 -2.45 -21.19
CA VAL A 48 4.16 -1.91 -22.57
C VAL A 48 5.49 -1.17 -22.76
N THR A 49 5.91 -0.39 -21.77
CA THR A 49 7.18 0.35 -21.82
C THR A 49 8.37 -0.60 -21.87
N LEU A 50 8.40 -1.62 -21.01
CA LEU A 50 9.43 -2.66 -21.02
C LEU A 50 9.47 -3.39 -22.36
N TRP A 51 8.30 -3.78 -22.89
CA TRP A 51 8.19 -4.40 -24.21
C TRP A 51 8.80 -3.54 -25.31
N ALA A 52 8.51 -2.23 -25.33
CA ALA A 52 9.05 -1.30 -26.30
C ALA A 52 10.58 -1.15 -26.17
N VAL A 53 11.11 -1.04 -24.95
CA VAL A 53 12.56 -0.91 -24.68
C VAL A 53 13.30 -2.17 -25.10
N VAL A 54 12.79 -3.36 -24.74
CA VAL A 54 13.37 -4.66 -25.13
C VAL A 54 13.31 -4.86 -26.65
N SER A 55 12.19 -4.49 -27.29
CA SER A 55 12.04 -4.60 -28.74
C SER A 55 13.03 -3.71 -29.51
N ARG A 56 13.34 -2.50 -28.99
CA ARG A 56 14.35 -1.59 -29.54
C ARG A 56 15.80 -2.08 -29.38
N ASN A 57 16.07 -2.93 -28.39
CA ASN A 57 17.40 -3.45 -28.07
C ASN A 57 18.00 -4.35 -29.18
N LYS A 58 17.22 -4.69 -30.22
CA LYS A 58 17.73 -5.38 -31.41
C LYS A 58 18.55 -4.48 -32.35
N PHE A 59 18.48 -3.14 -32.21
CA PHE A 59 19.03 -2.20 -33.21
C PHE A 59 20.03 -1.15 -32.69
N GLN A 60 20.21 -0.93 -31.38
CA GLN A 60 21.12 0.11 -30.88
C GLN A 60 21.89 -0.29 -29.61
N SER A 61 23.12 0.24 -29.51
CA SER A 61 24.18 0.14 -28.48
C SER A 61 23.93 -0.73 -27.22
N PRO A 62 24.82 -1.70 -26.90
CA PRO A 62 24.58 -2.74 -25.89
C PRO A 62 24.33 -2.30 -24.44
N GLY A 63 24.68 -1.06 -24.04
CA GLY A 63 24.75 -0.65 -22.62
C GLY A 63 23.54 0.12 -22.07
N ARG A 64 23.00 1.07 -22.84
CA ARG A 64 21.92 2.00 -22.42
C ARG A 64 20.56 1.34 -22.12
N PRO A 65 20.07 0.35 -22.90
CA PRO A 65 18.73 -0.20 -22.67
C PRO A 65 18.63 -1.08 -21.42
N ARG A 66 19.71 -1.70 -20.97
CA ARG A 66 19.70 -2.52 -19.75
C ARG A 66 19.50 -1.67 -18.50
N PHE A 67 20.19 -0.54 -18.41
CA PHE A 67 20.07 0.40 -17.29
C PHE A 67 18.63 0.92 -17.12
N LEU A 68 17.98 1.31 -18.22
CA LEU A 68 16.58 1.76 -18.20
C LEU A 68 15.61 0.66 -17.76
N ILE A 69 15.82 -0.59 -18.21
CA ILE A 69 15.01 -1.73 -17.75
C ILE A 69 15.16 -1.93 -16.24
N PHE A 70 16.39 -1.86 -15.70
CA PHE A 70 16.62 -1.96 -14.26
C PHE A 70 15.91 -0.86 -13.48
N ILE A 71 15.98 0.39 -13.95
CA ILE A 71 15.29 1.51 -13.31
C ILE A 71 13.76 1.31 -13.32
N ILE A 72 13.19 0.95 -14.48
CA ILE A 72 11.74 0.73 -14.61
C ILE A 72 11.26 -0.39 -13.68
N LEU A 73 12.03 -1.49 -13.56
CA LEU A 73 11.70 -2.58 -12.64
C LEU A 73 11.81 -2.16 -11.17
N LEU A 74 12.82 -1.36 -10.82
CA LEU A 74 13.00 -0.88 -9.46
C LEU A 74 11.86 0.08 -9.07
N LEU A 75 11.52 1.06 -9.91
CA LEU A 75 10.35 1.92 -9.71
C LEU A 75 9.06 1.13 -9.54
N TYR A 76 8.87 0.07 -10.34
CA TYR A 76 7.71 -0.81 -10.23
C TYR A 76 7.67 -1.56 -8.89
N LEU A 77 8.82 -2.03 -8.40
CA LEU A 77 8.92 -2.69 -7.10
C LEU A 77 8.60 -1.74 -5.95
N LEU A 78 9.10 -0.51 -5.98
CA LEU A 78 8.81 0.50 -4.96
C LEU A 78 7.31 0.84 -4.93
N ALA A 79 6.71 1.12 -6.09
CA ALA A 79 5.27 1.34 -6.17
C ALA A 79 4.43 0.14 -5.67
N THR A 80 4.90 -1.09 -5.94
CA THR A 80 4.23 -2.31 -5.44
C THR A 80 4.40 -2.47 -3.93
N PHE A 81 5.56 -2.08 -3.38
CA PHE A 81 5.83 -2.10 -1.95
C PHE A 81 4.97 -1.07 -1.21
N ASP A 82 4.83 0.15 -1.73
CA ASP A 82 3.93 1.17 -1.18
C ASP A 82 2.48 0.68 -1.14
N LEU A 83 2.00 0.12 -2.26
CA LEU A 83 0.67 -0.49 -2.32
C LEU A 83 0.52 -1.61 -1.28
N TYR A 84 1.50 -2.51 -1.17
CA TYR A 84 1.49 -3.60 -0.19
C TYR A 84 1.39 -3.08 1.24
N ASN A 85 2.15 -2.03 1.60
CA ASN A 85 2.06 -1.42 2.93
C ASN A 85 0.67 -0.85 3.19
N GLY A 86 0.08 -0.15 2.21
CA GLY A 86 -1.30 0.34 2.31
C GLY A 86 -2.31 -0.77 2.54
N TRP A 87 -2.21 -1.88 1.80
CA TRP A 87 -3.08 -3.05 2.00
C TRP A 87 -2.84 -3.77 3.33
N ALA A 88 -1.59 -3.90 3.76
CA ALA A 88 -1.26 -4.54 5.03
C ALA A 88 -1.85 -3.78 6.24
N MET A 89 -1.89 -2.45 6.17
CA MET A 89 -2.59 -1.62 7.17
C MET A 89 -4.09 -1.92 7.18
N GLU A 90 -4.73 -1.93 6.02
CA GLU A 90 -6.17 -2.20 5.91
C GLU A 90 -6.53 -3.60 6.44
N ILE A 91 -5.69 -4.60 6.14
CA ILE A 91 -5.83 -5.96 6.69
C ILE A 91 -5.62 -5.94 8.21
N ALA A 92 -4.67 -5.17 8.74
CA ALA A 92 -4.46 -5.06 10.19
C ALA A 92 -5.65 -4.41 10.92
N TYR A 93 -6.32 -3.44 10.30
CA TYR A 93 -7.55 -2.83 10.84
C TYR A 93 -8.75 -3.77 10.83
N THR A 94 -8.84 -4.66 9.84
CA THR A 94 -10.00 -5.53 9.61
C THR A 94 -9.83 -6.96 10.13
N THR A 95 -8.59 -7.44 10.26
CA THR A 95 -8.27 -8.81 10.66
C THR A 95 -7.89 -8.85 12.12
N ILE A 96 -8.78 -9.42 12.94
CA ILE A 96 -8.54 -9.67 14.36
C ILE A 96 -7.36 -10.64 14.52
N PRO A 97 -6.20 -10.22 15.07
CA PRO A 97 -5.17 -11.17 15.48
C PRO A 97 -5.70 -11.97 16.68
N ASN A 98 -5.48 -13.28 16.70
CA ASN A 98 -5.91 -14.21 17.76
C ASN A 98 -5.83 -13.59 19.17
N GLY A 99 -7.00 -13.22 19.73
CA GLY A 99 -7.16 -12.69 21.09
C GLY A 99 -7.27 -11.17 21.25
N LYS A 100 -7.18 -10.36 20.18
CA LYS A 100 -7.42 -8.91 20.22
C LYS A 100 -8.86 -8.57 19.84
N THR A 101 -9.41 -7.47 20.38
CA THR A 101 -10.76 -7.02 20.01
C THR A 101 -10.67 -6.18 18.73
N PHE A 102 -11.77 -6.12 17.97
CA PHE A 102 -11.92 -5.18 16.86
C PHE A 102 -11.50 -3.75 17.24
N TRP A 103 -11.83 -3.31 18.45
CA TRP A 103 -11.46 -1.99 18.97
C TRP A 103 -9.95 -1.79 19.04
N THR A 104 -9.21 -2.76 19.60
CA THR A 104 -7.73 -2.69 19.67
C THR A 104 -7.04 -2.75 18.30
N ALA A 105 -7.71 -3.35 17.29
CA ALA A 105 -7.22 -3.32 15.91
C ALA A 105 -7.53 -1.97 15.25
N PHE A 106 -8.71 -1.40 15.51
CA PHE A 106 -9.11 -0.08 15.02
C PHE A 106 -8.25 1.06 15.58
N GLU A 107 -7.93 1.04 16.87
CA GLU A 107 -7.03 2.02 17.50
C GLU A 107 -5.55 1.84 17.14
N TYR A 108 -5.21 0.80 16.36
CA TYR A 108 -3.83 0.56 15.97
C TYR A 108 -3.29 1.73 15.15
N THR A 109 -2.37 2.47 15.75
CA THR A 109 -1.57 3.46 15.04
C THR A 109 -0.29 2.78 14.59
N PRO A 110 0.03 2.79 13.28
CA PRO A 110 1.26 2.20 12.82
C PRO A 110 2.47 2.85 13.48
N GLY A 111 3.41 2.02 13.91
CA GLY A 111 4.61 2.50 14.58
C GLY A 111 5.49 3.32 13.64
N THR A 112 6.32 4.19 14.24
CA THR A 112 7.35 4.99 13.56
C THR A 112 8.15 4.25 12.49
N PRO A 113 8.51 2.95 12.63
CA PRO A 113 9.24 2.22 11.59
C PRO A 113 8.50 2.13 10.25
N ILE A 114 7.17 2.02 10.25
CA ILE A 114 6.40 1.85 9.01
C ILE A 114 6.32 3.16 8.24
N SER A 115 6.06 4.27 8.94
CA SER A 115 6.06 5.61 8.34
C SER A 115 7.42 5.98 7.75
N LEU A 116 8.51 5.58 8.40
CA LEU A 116 9.87 5.78 7.86
C LEU A 116 10.12 4.96 6.59
N ALA A 117 9.64 3.70 6.54
CA ALA A 117 9.78 2.87 5.36
C ALA A 117 9.07 3.48 4.13
N ILE A 118 7.85 3.98 4.31
CA ILE A 118 7.10 4.69 3.27
C ILE A 118 7.85 5.96 2.81
N GLY A 119 8.41 6.73 3.76
CA GLY A 119 9.19 7.92 3.43
C GLY A 119 10.46 7.62 2.62
N ILE A 120 11.18 6.56 2.98
CA ILE A 120 12.38 6.11 2.24
C ILE A 120 11.99 5.65 0.83
N ASP A 121 10.90 4.90 0.69
CA ASP A 121 10.39 4.45 -0.61
C ASP A 121 10.06 5.64 -1.53
N ALA A 122 9.38 6.67 -0.99
CA ALA A 122 9.07 7.88 -1.74
C ALA A 122 10.34 8.62 -2.21
N ILE A 123 11.34 8.77 -1.34
CA ILE A 123 12.60 9.45 -1.67
C ILE A 123 13.37 8.67 -2.75
N LEU A 124 13.46 7.34 -2.62
CA LEU A 124 14.14 6.49 -3.58
C LEU A 124 13.45 6.56 -4.95
N SER A 125 12.11 6.52 -4.98
CA SER A 125 11.32 6.68 -6.20
C SER A 125 11.60 8.01 -6.90
N MET A 126 11.67 9.11 -6.14
CA MET A 126 11.96 10.45 -6.67
C MET A 126 13.35 10.53 -7.31
N ILE A 127 14.39 10.09 -6.59
CA ILE A 127 15.78 10.10 -7.08
C ILE A 127 15.90 9.27 -8.36
N LEU A 128 15.25 8.12 -8.39
CA LEU A 128 15.30 7.20 -9.51
C LEU A 128 14.56 7.73 -10.74
N ALA A 129 13.42 8.40 -10.53
CA ALA A 129 12.71 9.11 -11.60
C ALA A 129 13.60 10.22 -12.21
N ASP A 130 14.24 11.04 -11.38
CA ASP A 130 15.14 12.11 -11.85
C ASP A 130 16.33 11.57 -12.65
N ALA A 131 16.89 10.43 -12.22
CA ALA A 131 18.00 9.77 -12.93
C ALA A 131 17.63 9.29 -14.35
N THR A 132 16.35 9.09 -14.66
CA THR A 132 15.90 8.74 -16.03
C THR A 132 15.78 9.94 -16.96
N LEU A 133 15.68 11.15 -16.40
CA LEU A 133 15.54 12.41 -17.14
C LEU A 133 16.89 13.09 -17.45
N ALA A 134 17.97 12.67 -16.76
CA ALA A 134 19.34 13.14 -16.96
C ALA A 134 20.06 12.44 -18.13
#